data_AF-A0A7Y4TZW0-F1
#
_entry.id   AF-A0A7Y4TZW0-F1
#
_cell.length_a   1.000
_cell.length_b   1.000
_cell.length_c   1.000
_cell.angle_alpha   90.00
_cell.angle_beta   90.00
_cell.angle_gamma   90.00
#
_symmetry.space_group_name_H-M   'P 1'
#
loop_
_entity.id
_entity.type
_entity.pdbx_description
1 polymer ?
#
loop_
_entity_poly.entity_id
_entity_poly.type
_entity_poly.pdbx_seq_one_letter_code
_entity_poly.pdbx_strand_id
1 'polypeptide(L)' 'MSIPCGFTEERMPIGLQVAARQWHEALVLRAAWAYQQVTDWHLRRPAL' A
#
# COMPACT_ATOMS: atom_id res chain seq x y z
N MET A 1 5.25 -6.72 -3.12
CA MET A 1 5.22 -5.71 -2.04
C MET A 1 3.78 -5.42 -1.71
N SER A 2 3.41 -5.40 -0.42
CA SER A 2 2.05 -5.06 0.01
C SER A 2 2.01 -3.62 0.53
N ILE A 3 1.05 -2.83 0.08
CA ILE A 3 0.81 -1.46 0.54
C ILE A 3 -0.65 -1.27 0.96
N PRO A 4 -0.95 -0.48 2.01
CA PRO A 4 -2.32 -0.20 2.41
C PRO A 4 -2.99 0.66 1.34
N CYS A 5 -4.18 0.26 0.87
CA CYS A 5 -4.90 0.97 -0.18
C CYS A 5 -6.32 1.42 0.23
N GLY A 6 -6.74 1.11 1.45
CA GLY A 6 -8.07 1.44 1.93
C GLY A 6 -8.41 0.78 3.26
N PHE A 7 -9.64 1.00 3.69
CA PHE A 7 -10.29 0.31 4.80
C PHE A 7 -11.68 -0.15 4.36
N THR A 8 -12.16 -1.27 4.89
CA THR A 8 -13.55 -1.70 4.72
C THR A 8 -14.49 -0.82 5.56
N GLU A 9 -15.80 -0.96 5.37
CA GLU A 9 -16.81 -0.28 6.19
C GLU A 9 -16.67 -0.66 7.68
N GLU A 10 -16.27 -1.90 7.97
CA GLU A 10 -15.96 -2.38 9.33
C GLU A 10 -14.57 -1.94 9.83
N ARG A 11 -13.92 -0.98 9.16
CA ARG A 11 -12.58 -0.44 9.51
C ARG A 11 -11.46 -1.47 9.47
N MET A 12 -11.59 -2.51 8.64
CA MET A 12 -10.50 -3.47 8.41
C MET A 12 -9.55 -2.95 7.33
N PRO A 13 -8.21 -3.00 7.52
CA PRO A 13 -7.27 -2.51 6.53
C PRO A 13 -7.28 -3.39 5.26
N ILE A 14 -7.30 -2.75 4.09
CA ILE A 14 -7.21 -3.39 2.78
C ILE A 14 -5.79 -3.20 2.23
N GLY A 15 -5.17 -4.29 1.78
CA GLY A 15 -3.85 -4.30 1.16
C GLY A 15 -3.90 -4.47 -0.35
N LEU A 16 -3.02 -3.76 -1.06
CA LEU A 16 -2.75 -3.91 -2.48
C LEU A 16 -1.37 -4.56 -2.67
N GLN A 17 -1.31 -5.65 -3.42
CA GLN A 17 -0.05 -6.30 -3.77
C GLN A 17 0.47 -5.80 -5.12
N VAL A 18 1.66 -5.21 -5.10
CA VAL A 18 2.41 -4.79 -6.30
C VAL A 18 3.53 -5.79 -6.57
N ALA A 19 3.60 -6.27 -7.81
CA ALA A 19 4.63 -7.19 -8.28
C ALA A 19 5.28 -6.66 -9.56
N ALA A 20 6.53 -7.01 -9.78
CA ALA A 20 7.26 -6.74 -11.02
C ALA A 20 8.05 -7.98 -11.43
N ARG A 21 8.64 -7.92 -12.63
CA ARG A 21 9.56 -8.94 -13.14
C ARG A 21 10.79 -9.07 -12.20
N GLN A 22 11.45 -10.22 -12.24
CA GLN A 22 12.68 -10.46 -11.47
C GLN A 22 13.70 -9.32 -11.66
N TRP A 23 14.34 -8.89 -10.57
CA TRP A 23 15.32 -7.80 -10.53
C TRP A 23 14.77 -6.39 -10.77
N HIS A 24 13.44 -6.20 -10.65
CA HIS A 24 12.78 -4.88 -10.73
C HIS A 24 12.20 -4.42 -9.38
N GLU A 25 12.78 -4.82 -8.25
CA GLU A 25 12.32 -4.43 -6.90
C GLU A 25 12.31 -2.91 -6.72
N ALA A 26 13.29 -2.20 -7.29
CA ALA A 26 13.37 -0.74 -7.26
C ALA A 26 12.18 -0.06 -7.96
N LEU A 27 11.57 -0.71 -8.96
CA LEU A 27 10.35 -0.19 -9.59
C LEU A 27 9.15 -0.36 -8.66
N VAL A 28 9.04 -1.54 -8.03
CA VAL A 28 7.97 -1.83 -7.06
C VAL A 28 8.02 -0.85 -5.88
N LEU A 29 9.21 -0.58 -5.33
CA LEU A 29 9.40 0.39 -4.26
C LEU A 29 9.03 1.83 -4.68
N ARG A 30 9.43 2.24 -5.89
CA ARG A 30 9.08 3.57 -6.42
C ARG A 30 7.58 3.73 -6.64
N ALA A 31 6.92 2.71 -7.17
CA ALA A 31 5.48 2.72 -7.36
C ALA A 31 4.74 2.80 -6.01
N ALA A 32 5.15 2.00 -5.03
CA ALA A 32 4.61 2.05 -3.68
C ALA A 32 4.82 3.41 -3.00
N TRP A 33 6.01 3.99 -3.13
CA TRP A 33 6.33 5.30 -2.58
C TRP A 33 5.48 6.39 -3.23
N ALA A 34 5.38 6.42 -4.57
CA ALA A 34 4.56 7.38 -5.29
C ALA A 34 3.07 7.27 -4.91
N TYR A 35 2.56 6.05 -4.71
CA TYR A 35 1.20 5.83 -4.24
C TYR A 35 0.96 6.41 -2.84
N GLN A 36 1.93 6.27 -1.92
CA GLN A 36 1.85 6.83 -0.57
C GLN A 36 1.97 8.36 -0.57
N GLN A 37 2.62 8.98 -1.55
CA GLN A 37 2.67 10.45 -1.64
C GLN A 37 1.31 11.08 -1.97
N VAL A 38 0.40 10.32 -2.59
CA VAL A 38 -0.94 10.79 -2.96
C VAL A 38 -2.05 10.16 -2.11
N THR A 39 -1.70 9.32 -1.12
CA THR A 39 -2.66 8.66 -0.23
C THR A 39 -2.15 8.54 1.20
N ASP A 40 -3.05 8.78 2.17
CA ASP A 40 -2.72 8.72 3.60
C ASP A 40 -3.14 7.40 4.27
N TRP A 41 -3.44 6.35 3.48
CA TRP A 41 -3.87 5.05 4.02
C TRP A 41 -2.86 4.46 4.99
N HIS A 42 -1.57 4.71 4.73
CA HIS A 42 -0.44 4.26 5.55
C HIS A 42 -0.33 4.97 6.91
N LEU A 43 -1.04 6.09 7.11
CA LEU A 43 -1.08 6.83 8.38
C LEU A 43 -2.26 6.41 9.26
N ARG A 44 -3.27 5.75 8.68
CA ARG A 44 -4.47 5.32 9.39
C ARG A 44 -4.22 4.02 10.14
N ARG A 45 -4.74 3.93 11.37
CA ARG A 45 -4.64 2.73 12.22
C ARG A 45 -6.05 2.20 12.55
N PRO A 46 -6.25 0.88 12.58
CA PRO A 46 -7.50 0.31 13.08
C PRO A 46 -7.69 0.64 14.56
N ALA A 47 -8.95 0.78 14.99
CA ALA A 47 -9.29 0.91 16.40
C ALA A 47 -9.11 -0.47 17.07
N LEU A 48 -8.43 -0.50 18.22
CA LEU A 48 -8.16 -1.71 19.01
C LEU A 48 -9.44 -2.28 19.62
#